data_AF-A0A842W7L8-F1
#
_entry.id   AF-A0A842W7L8-F1
#
_cell.length_a   1.000
_cell.length_b   1.000
_cell.length_c   1.000
_cell.angle_alpha   90.00
_cell.angle_beta   90.00
_cell.angle_gamma   90.00
#
_symmetry.space_group_name_H-M   'P 1'
#
loop_
_entity.id
_entity.type
_entity.pdbx_description
1 polymer ?
#
loop_
_entity_poly.entity_id
_entity_poly.type
_entity_poly.pdbx_seq_one_letter_code
_entity_poly.pdbx_strand_id
1 'polypeptide(L)'
;MFLEDFTKDIARTFNPKWYDTLVDAPISKGIKYYTKILVIAYLVMVILLIPSLVSLKSDIQDELTKFEQFEAKGTVLQSSAIQIPEKEPLIIIDATGNEVNPGREKVTITRDSLYYKFFAGRKEVPLSQIKNLDKPVVSKLLLYILLFIAPSVIFYTFAGIWLKYFLFAFLVGTIVFLMADLTRFSQPWRKCVLATCYSSTIIISVETVSSAVYSKWMVPLVSFWNLHIYLIPLVAWLILSLAFVVLLHFFKSQKHSKN
;
A
#
# COMPACT_ATOMS: atom_id res chain seq x y z
N MET A 1 15.07 24.87 -3.30
CA MET A 1 14.21 25.18 -4.47
C MET A 1 13.02 24.23 -4.62
N PHE A 2 13.19 22.90 -4.67
CA PHE A 2 12.09 21.94 -4.93
C PHE A 2 10.89 22.01 -3.96
N LEU A 3 11.14 22.21 -2.65
CA LEU A 3 10.08 22.32 -1.64
C LEU A 3 9.29 23.62 -1.76
N GLU A 4 9.95 24.71 -2.13
CA GLU A 4 9.33 26.03 -2.23
C GLU A 4 8.33 26.10 -3.39
N ASP A 5 8.66 25.54 -4.55
CA ASP A 5 7.73 25.47 -5.68
C ASP A 5 6.53 24.58 -5.36
N PHE A 6 6.77 23.50 -4.62
CA PHE A 6 5.72 22.59 -4.21
C PHE A 6 4.75 23.20 -3.20
N THR A 7 5.25 23.90 -2.17
CA THR A 7 4.39 24.60 -1.20
C THR A 7 3.60 25.73 -1.85
N LYS A 8 4.19 26.45 -2.81
CA LYS A 8 3.48 27.44 -3.64
C LYS A 8 2.37 26.78 -4.45
N ASP A 9 2.63 25.64 -5.09
CA ASP A 9 1.61 24.91 -5.84
C ASP A 9 0.49 24.41 -4.92
N ILE A 10 0.78 23.95 -3.69
CA ILE A 10 -0.24 23.65 -2.67
C ILE A 10 -1.07 24.89 -2.34
N ALA A 11 -0.43 26.01 -1.98
CA ALA A 11 -1.17 27.23 -1.64
C ALA A 11 -2.06 27.70 -2.80
N ARG A 12 -1.62 27.51 -4.05
CA ARG A 12 -2.39 27.81 -5.26
C ARG A 12 -3.57 26.88 -5.46
N THR A 13 -3.51 25.60 -5.10
CA THR A 13 -4.69 24.71 -5.23
C THR A 13 -5.84 25.11 -4.33
N PHE A 14 -5.58 25.81 -3.23
CA PHE A 14 -6.63 26.35 -2.35
C PHE A 14 -7.14 27.74 -2.78
N ASN A 15 -6.55 28.36 -3.80
CA ASN A 15 -6.96 29.69 -4.27
C ASN A 15 -7.47 29.64 -5.72
N PRO A 16 -8.80 29.76 -5.93
CA PRO A 16 -9.43 29.66 -7.25
C PRO A 16 -8.85 30.61 -8.32
N LYS A 17 -8.30 31.76 -7.92
CA LYS A 17 -7.72 32.74 -8.86
C LYS A 17 -6.53 32.18 -9.63
N TRP A 18 -5.85 31.17 -9.11
CA TRP A 18 -4.67 30.57 -9.74
C TRP A 18 -4.99 29.35 -10.62
N TYR A 19 -6.25 28.95 -10.72
CA TYR A 19 -6.63 27.71 -11.39
C TYR A 19 -6.35 27.75 -12.89
N ASP A 20 -6.52 28.90 -13.54
CA ASP A 20 -6.17 29.10 -14.96
C ASP A 20 -4.68 28.80 -15.20
N THR A 21 -3.80 29.31 -14.34
CA THR A 21 -2.35 29.07 -14.40
C THR A 21 -2.00 27.60 -14.11
N LEU A 22 -2.72 26.95 -13.19
CA LEU A 22 -2.47 25.55 -12.86
C LEU A 22 -2.83 24.61 -14.01
N VAL A 23 -3.95 24.82 -14.71
CA VAL A 23 -4.39 23.94 -15.80
C VAL A 23 -3.71 24.21 -17.14
N ASP A 24 -3.08 25.36 -17.31
CA ASP A 24 -2.29 25.67 -18.50
C ASP A 24 -0.91 25.00 -18.48
N ALA A 25 -0.49 24.46 -17.33
CA ALA A 25 0.71 23.65 -17.21
C ALA A 25 0.64 22.35 -18.03
N PRO A 26 1.78 21.72 -18.36
CA PRO A 26 1.78 20.39 -18.96
C PRO A 26 1.28 19.34 -17.97
N ILE A 27 0.63 18.27 -18.48
CA ILE A 27 0.09 17.15 -17.68
C ILE A 27 1.16 16.57 -16.74
N SER A 28 2.41 16.48 -17.20
CA SER A 28 3.53 15.98 -16.40
C SER A 28 3.75 16.78 -15.11
N LYS A 29 3.46 18.09 -15.10
CA LYS A 29 3.53 18.91 -13.88
C LYS A 29 2.42 18.52 -12.90
N GLY A 30 1.19 18.30 -13.40
CA GLY A 30 0.07 17.81 -12.59
C GLY A 30 0.35 16.44 -11.97
N ILE A 31 0.84 15.48 -12.76
CA ILE A 31 1.21 14.14 -12.28
C ILE A 31 2.33 14.22 -11.23
N LYS A 32 3.37 15.04 -11.47
CA LYS A 32 4.45 15.26 -10.48
C LYS A 32 3.91 15.87 -9.19
N TYR A 33 3.05 16.89 -9.27
CA TYR A 33 2.42 17.50 -8.10
C TYR A 33 1.60 16.48 -7.31
N TYR A 34 0.70 15.78 -7.99
CA TYR A 34 -0.14 14.73 -7.42
C TYR A 34 0.71 13.64 -6.74
N THR A 35 1.80 13.19 -7.38
CA THR A 35 2.69 12.17 -6.82
C THR A 35 3.36 12.66 -5.54
N LYS A 36 3.81 13.92 -5.49
CA LYS A 36 4.40 14.51 -4.28
C LYS A 36 3.40 14.59 -3.13
N ILE A 37 2.15 14.99 -3.41
CA ILE A 37 1.09 15.01 -2.38
C ILE A 37 0.86 13.61 -1.84
N LEU A 38 0.78 12.62 -2.73
CA LEU A 38 0.58 11.24 -2.32
C LEU A 38 1.74 10.71 -1.48
N VAL A 39 2.99 10.99 -1.85
CA VAL A 39 4.17 10.63 -1.05
C VAL A 39 4.08 11.22 0.36
N ILE A 40 3.72 12.49 0.50
CA ILE A 40 3.61 13.13 1.81
C ILE A 40 2.46 12.52 2.62
N ALA A 41 1.27 12.37 2.04
CA ALA A 41 0.14 11.74 2.71
C ALA A 41 0.46 10.30 3.15
N TYR A 42 1.19 9.56 2.31
CA TYR A 42 1.64 8.21 2.60
C TYR A 42 2.70 8.17 3.70
N LEU A 43 3.65 9.11 3.73
CA LEU A 43 4.63 9.21 4.83
C LEU A 43 3.93 9.49 6.16
N VAL A 44 2.94 10.39 6.17
CA VAL A 44 2.11 10.65 7.36
C VAL A 44 1.36 9.38 7.77
N MET A 45 0.76 8.67 6.82
CA MET A 45 0.10 7.38 7.06
C MET A 45 1.04 6.36 7.71
N VAL A 46 2.26 6.19 7.18
CA VAL A 46 3.28 5.27 7.73
C VAL A 46 3.68 5.67 9.15
N ILE A 47 3.88 6.97 9.42
CA ILE A 47 4.19 7.47 10.76
C ILE A 47 3.06 7.15 11.74
N LEU A 48 1.80 7.33 11.32
CA LEU A 48 0.63 7.01 12.14
C LEU A 48 0.43 5.51 12.37
N LEU A 49 1.03 4.64 11.55
CA LEU A 49 1.01 3.19 11.74
C LEU A 49 2.11 2.69 12.70
N ILE A 50 3.08 3.51 13.08
CA ILE A 50 4.15 3.11 14.03
C ILE A 50 3.60 2.57 15.35
N PRO A 51 2.61 3.20 16.02
CA PRO A 51 2.02 2.66 17.25
C PRO A 51 1.43 1.26 17.06
N SER A 52 0.79 1.01 15.92
CA SER A 52 0.21 -0.30 15.59
C SER A 52 1.29 -1.36 15.36
N LEU A 53 2.47 -0.98 14.83
CA LEU A 53 3.63 -1.87 14.73
C LEU A 53 4.23 -2.19 16.10
N VAL A 54 4.20 -1.24 17.04
CA VAL A 54 4.65 -1.46 18.42
C VAL A 54 3.70 -2.41 19.16
N SER A 55 2.38 -2.25 19.01
CA SER A 55 1.41 -3.19 19.59
C SER A 55 1.48 -4.57 18.95
N LEU A 56 1.75 -4.66 17.65
CA LEU A 56 1.96 -5.95 16.99
C LEU A 56 3.11 -6.74 17.64
N LYS A 57 4.16 -6.06 18.12
CA LYS A 57 5.25 -6.71 18.85
C LYS A 57 4.76 -7.32 20.17
N SER A 58 3.95 -6.61 20.96
CA SER A 58 3.38 -7.17 22.19
C SER A 58 2.44 -8.33 21.87
N ASP A 59 1.59 -8.19 20.85
CA ASP A 59 0.65 -9.24 20.45
C ASP A 59 1.40 -10.52 20.01
N ILE A 60 2.49 -10.38 19.25
CA ILE A 60 3.35 -11.50 18.88
C ILE A 60 3.98 -12.14 20.13
N GLN A 61 4.45 -11.35 21.10
CA GLN A 61 5.03 -11.87 22.33
C GLN A 61 3.98 -12.61 23.18
N ASP A 62 2.79 -12.04 23.32
CA ASP A 62 1.68 -12.62 24.07
C ASP A 62 1.20 -13.91 23.41
N GLU A 63 1.10 -13.96 22.07
CA GLU A 63 0.80 -15.21 21.36
C GLU A 63 1.95 -16.23 21.49
N LEU A 64 3.22 -15.81 21.41
CA LEU A 64 4.37 -16.70 21.63
C LEU A 64 4.46 -17.24 23.06
N THR A 65 3.93 -16.54 24.06
CA THR A 65 3.89 -17.06 25.43
C THR A 65 2.92 -18.22 25.56
N LYS A 66 1.78 -18.20 24.85
CA LYS A 66 0.82 -19.31 24.77
C LYS A 66 1.41 -20.57 24.15
N PHE A 67 2.46 -20.46 23.34
CA PHE A 67 3.30 -21.59 22.93
C PHE A 67 4.24 -22.00 24.08
N GLU A 68 3.72 -22.44 25.22
CA GLU A 68 4.56 -22.91 26.35
C GLU A 68 5.26 -24.23 26.04
N GLN A 69 4.63 -25.08 25.22
CA GLN A 69 5.22 -26.30 24.73
C GLN A 69 4.75 -26.55 23.30
N PHE A 70 5.62 -26.30 22.31
CA PHE A 70 5.57 -27.10 21.08
C PHE A 70 6.13 -28.50 21.42
N GLU A 71 5.48 -29.18 22.35
CA GLU A 71 5.67 -30.60 22.55
C GLU A 71 4.91 -31.29 21.43
N ALA A 72 5.57 -31.47 20.29
CA ALA A 72 5.23 -32.56 19.38
C ALA A 72 5.55 -33.89 20.08
N LYS A 73 4.89 -34.17 21.21
CA LYS A 73 4.75 -35.51 21.81
C LYS A 73 3.69 -36.28 21.04
N GLY A 74 3.76 -36.23 19.72
CA GLY A 74 3.20 -37.28 18.89
C GLY A 74 4.36 -38.20 18.58
N THR A 75 4.26 -39.47 18.97
CA THR A 75 4.97 -40.52 18.23
C THR A 75 4.29 -40.58 16.86
N VAL A 76 4.61 -39.61 15.99
CA VAL A 76 4.06 -39.54 14.64
C VAL A 76 4.76 -40.65 13.87
N LEU A 77 4.17 -41.84 13.91
CA LEU A 77 4.54 -42.96 13.05
C LEU A 77 4.05 -42.60 11.64
N GLN A 78 4.83 -41.78 10.94
CA GLN A 78 4.64 -41.54 9.52
C GLN A 78 5.19 -42.75 8.76
N SER A 79 4.37 -43.33 7.89
CA SER A 79 4.84 -44.31 6.89
C SER A 79 5.50 -43.64 5.69
N SER A 80 5.28 -42.33 5.49
CA SER A 80 5.78 -41.55 4.36
C SER A 80 5.89 -40.07 4.71
N ALA A 81 6.81 -39.36 4.05
CA ALA A 81 7.01 -37.92 4.21
C ALA A 81 5.76 -37.11 3.78
N ILE A 82 5.44 -36.05 4.52
CA ILE A 82 4.36 -35.11 4.18
C ILE A 82 4.94 -33.99 3.31
N GLN A 83 4.32 -33.74 2.16
CA GLN A 83 4.74 -32.74 1.18
C GLN A 83 3.73 -31.59 1.12
N ILE A 84 4.19 -30.36 1.34
CA ILE A 84 3.36 -29.15 1.33
C ILE A 84 3.95 -28.10 0.37
N PRO A 85 3.28 -27.74 -0.72
CA PRO A 85 2.14 -28.44 -1.35
C PRO A 85 2.55 -29.80 -1.95
N GLU A 86 1.58 -30.67 -2.26
CA GLU A 86 1.82 -32.03 -2.78
C GLU A 86 2.53 -32.04 -4.14
N LYS A 87 2.31 -31.00 -4.96
CA LYS A 87 3.04 -30.75 -6.20
C LYS A 87 4.01 -29.60 -5.99
N GLU A 88 5.31 -29.85 -6.20
CA GLU A 88 6.39 -28.90 -5.91
C GLU A 88 6.48 -28.53 -4.42
N PRO A 89 6.80 -29.51 -3.54
CA PRO A 89 6.84 -29.27 -2.11
C PRO A 89 7.81 -28.15 -1.74
N LEU A 90 7.30 -27.16 -1.02
CA LEU A 90 8.11 -26.10 -0.42
C LEU A 90 8.64 -26.57 0.94
N ILE A 91 7.81 -27.34 1.65
CA ILE A 91 8.08 -27.90 2.97
C ILE A 91 7.87 -29.42 2.89
N ILE A 92 8.88 -30.19 3.25
CA ILE A 92 8.78 -31.63 3.47
C ILE A 92 8.97 -31.93 4.95
N ILE A 93 8.05 -32.66 5.55
CA ILE A 93 8.18 -33.15 6.92
C ILE A 93 8.41 -34.66 6.82
N ASP A 94 9.60 -35.12 7.18
CA ASP A 94 9.99 -36.53 7.10
C ASP A 94 10.46 -37.03 8.46
N ALA A 95 9.55 -37.66 9.20
CA ALA A 95 9.87 -38.31 10.47
C ALA A 95 10.40 -39.76 10.32
N THR A 96 10.52 -40.29 9.10
CA THR A 96 10.85 -41.71 8.86
C THR A 96 12.33 -42.05 9.10
N GLY A 97 13.20 -41.03 9.13
CA GLY A 97 14.65 -41.21 9.31
C GLY A 97 15.39 -41.66 8.06
N ASN A 98 14.69 -41.86 6.94
CA ASN A 98 15.32 -42.04 5.65
C ASN A 98 15.76 -40.65 5.14
N GLU A 99 17.04 -40.49 4.78
CA GLU A 99 17.46 -39.27 4.10
C GLU A 99 16.77 -39.19 2.74
N VAL A 100 15.64 -38.48 2.66
CA VAL A 100 15.11 -38.05 1.37
C VAL A 100 16.13 -37.07 0.79
N ASN A 101 16.82 -37.51 -0.26
CA ASN A 101 17.76 -36.69 -1.01
C ASN A 101 17.03 -35.43 -1.46
N PRO A 102 17.33 -34.25 -0.88
CA PRO A 102 16.40 -33.16 -0.98
C PRO A 102 16.51 -32.52 -2.36
N GLY A 103 15.44 -32.62 -3.14
CA GLY A 103 15.39 -32.20 -4.52
C GLY A 103 15.16 -30.69 -4.67
N ARG A 104 13.90 -30.33 -4.94
CA ARG A 104 13.45 -28.97 -5.27
C ARG A 104 12.89 -28.20 -4.06
N GLU A 105 12.76 -28.86 -2.92
CA GLU A 105 12.19 -28.30 -1.70
C GLU A 105 13.07 -27.24 -1.05
N LYS A 106 12.41 -26.28 -0.39
CA LYS A 106 13.07 -25.16 0.29
C LYS A 106 13.39 -25.49 1.75
N VAL A 107 12.54 -26.28 2.40
CA VAL A 107 12.67 -26.66 3.81
C VAL A 107 12.33 -28.15 3.97
N THR A 108 13.21 -28.90 4.61
CA THR A 108 12.99 -30.30 5.01
C THR A 108 13.14 -30.40 6.52
N ILE A 109 12.11 -30.86 7.22
CA ILE A 109 12.13 -31.06 8.66
C ILE A 109 12.22 -32.56 8.91
N THR A 110 13.36 -33.03 9.42
CA THR A 110 13.55 -34.42 9.85
C THR A 110 13.31 -34.56 11.35
N ARG A 111 13.54 -35.76 11.90
CA ARG A 111 13.43 -35.99 13.35
C ARG A 111 14.48 -35.19 14.15
N ASP A 112 15.67 -35.04 13.60
CA ASP A 112 16.83 -34.53 14.32
C ASP A 112 17.33 -33.17 13.81
N SER A 113 16.99 -32.79 12.57
CA SER A 113 17.49 -31.59 11.92
C SER A 113 16.44 -30.90 11.04
N LEU A 114 16.53 -29.58 10.95
CA LEU A 114 15.87 -28.77 9.94
C LEU A 114 16.89 -28.42 8.86
N TYR A 115 16.63 -28.86 7.64
CA TYR A 115 17.40 -28.49 6.47
C TYR A 115 16.67 -27.38 5.73
N TYR A 116 17.40 -26.33 5.36
CA TYR A 116 16.88 -25.32 4.45
C TYR A 116 17.86 -25.04 3.32
N LYS A 117 17.32 -24.84 2.12
CA LYS A 117 18.06 -24.61 0.89
C LYS A 117 17.89 -23.15 0.49
N PHE A 118 18.94 -22.35 0.64
CA PHE A 118 18.95 -20.95 0.23
C PHE A 118 19.99 -20.73 -0.87
N PHE A 119 19.50 -20.32 -2.05
CA PHE A 119 20.25 -20.07 -3.30
C PHE A 119 21.11 -21.24 -3.83
N ALA A 120 22.16 -21.66 -3.13
CA ALA A 120 23.10 -22.67 -3.59
C ALA A 120 23.63 -23.61 -2.49
N GLY A 121 23.25 -23.41 -1.23
CA GLY A 121 23.74 -24.20 -0.10
C GLY A 121 22.61 -24.88 0.68
N ARG A 122 22.83 -26.14 1.06
CA ARG A 122 22.06 -26.80 2.12
C ARG A 122 22.66 -26.39 3.46
N LYS A 123 21.84 -25.82 4.34
CA LYS A 123 22.22 -25.60 5.74
C LYS A 123 21.39 -26.54 6.61
N GLU A 124 22.09 -27.19 7.53
CA GLU A 124 21.51 -28.07 8.54
C GLU A 124 21.50 -27.34 9.87
N VAL A 125 20.34 -27.35 10.53
CA VAL A 125 20.16 -26.82 11.88
C VAL A 125 19.62 -27.97 12.73
N PRO A 126 20.40 -28.52 13.66
CA PRO A 126 19.92 -29.55 14.57
C PRO A 126 18.70 -29.06 15.35
N LEU A 127 17.61 -29.83 15.38
CA LEU A 127 16.38 -29.53 16.13
C LEU A 127 16.65 -29.43 17.63
N SER A 128 17.73 -30.02 18.14
CA SER A 128 18.20 -29.82 19.51
C SER A 128 18.56 -28.35 19.81
N GLN A 129 19.06 -27.60 18.81
CA GLN A 129 19.30 -26.16 18.93
C GLN A 129 18.00 -25.35 18.90
N ILE A 130 16.95 -25.90 18.26
CA ILE A 130 15.64 -25.26 18.12
C ILE A 130 14.77 -25.50 19.37
N LYS A 131 14.88 -26.68 20.01
CA LYS A 131 14.12 -27.05 21.22
C LYS A 131 14.37 -26.12 22.42
N ASN A 132 15.55 -25.52 22.50
CA ASN A 132 15.93 -24.57 23.54
C ASN A 132 16.07 -23.15 23.00
N LEU A 133 15.26 -22.77 22.01
CA LEU A 133 15.22 -21.39 21.57
C LEU A 133 14.62 -20.51 22.67
N ASP A 134 15.48 -19.72 23.29
CA ASP A 134 15.09 -18.71 24.24
C ASP A 134 14.08 -17.75 23.57
N LYS A 135 12.87 -17.63 24.13
CA LYS A 135 11.76 -16.82 23.56
C LYS A 135 12.20 -15.39 23.14
N PRO A 136 13.06 -14.68 23.89
CA PRO A 136 13.62 -13.39 23.49
C PRO A 136 14.44 -13.44 22.20
N VAL A 137 15.14 -14.53 21.92
CA VAL A 137 15.93 -14.71 20.69
C VAL A 137 15.00 -14.85 19.49
N VAL A 138 13.94 -15.65 19.60
CA VAL A 138 12.93 -15.82 18.54
C VAL A 138 12.21 -14.50 18.27
N SER A 139 11.80 -13.78 19.33
CA SER A 139 11.16 -12.48 19.20
C SER A 139 12.06 -11.46 18.49
N LYS A 140 13.37 -11.42 18.83
CA LYS A 140 14.35 -10.56 18.14
C LYS A 140 14.53 -10.96 16.67
N LEU A 141 14.61 -12.25 16.38
CA LEU A 141 14.73 -12.76 15.00
C LEU A 141 13.51 -12.36 14.16
N LEU A 142 12.30 -12.56 14.68
CA LEU A 142 11.06 -12.14 14.01
C LEU A 142 11.02 -10.64 13.78
N LEU A 143 11.47 -9.84 14.75
CA LEU A 143 11.58 -8.39 14.60
C LEU A 143 12.55 -8.00 13.46
N TYR A 144 13.69 -8.68 13.34
CA TYR A 144 14.64 -8.42 12.25
C TYR A 144 14.09 -8.85 10.89
N ILE A 145 13.39 -9.98 10.81
CA ILE A 145 12.70 -10.41 9.59
C ILE A 145 11.65 -9.38 9.20
N LEU A 146 10.85 -8.90 10.16
CA LEU A 146 9.84 -7.87 9.92
C LEU A 146 10.48 -6.56 9.45
N LEU A 147 11.57 -6.11 10.08
CA LEU A 147 12.31 -4.91 9.69
C LEU A 147 12.90 -5.03 8.27
N PHE A 148 13.34 -6.22 7.89
CA PHE A 148 13.86 -6.51 6.56
C PHE A 148 12.77 -6.52 5.47
N ILE A 149 11.58 -7.04 5.79
CA ILE A 149 10.43 -7.11 4.87
C ILE A 149 9.70 -5.77 4.77
N ALA A 150 9.72 -4.96 5.83
CA ALA A 150 9.05 -3.66 5.92
C ALA A 150 9.29 -2.73 4.72
N PRO A 151 10.53 -2.45 4.25
CA PRO A 151 10.75 -1.58 3.10
C PRO A 151 10.11 -2.10 1.82
N SER A 152 10.11 -3.42 1.60
CA SER A 152 9.43 -4.03 0.46
C SER A 152 7.92 -3.86 0.55
N VAL A 153 7.34 -4.12 1.73
CA VAL A 153 5.89 -3.91 1.97
C VAL A 153 5.53 -2.45 1.73
N ILE A 154 6.28 -1.51 2.32
CA ILE A 154 6.09 -0.06 2.15
C ILE A 154 6.13 0.34 0.68
N PHE A 155 7.07 -0.21 -0.10
CA PHE A 155 7.17 0.08 -1.52
C PHE A 155 5.98 -0.47 -2.31
N TYR A 156 5.59 -1.73 -2.09
CA TYR A 156 4.46 -2.35 -2.77
C TYR A 156 3.13 -1.68 -2.43
N THR A 157 2.90 -1.33 -1.16
CA THR A 157 1.69 -0.61 -0.75
C THR A 157 1.65 0.80 -1.33
N PHE A 158 2.77 1.51 -1.35
CA PHE A 158 2.85 2.82 -2.02
C PHE A 158 2.54 2.71 -3.51
N ALA A 159 3.14 1.74 -4.22
CA ALA A 159 2.90 1.54 -5.64
C ALA A 159 1.43 1.21 -5.94
N GLY A 160 0.79 0.35 -5.14
CA GLY A 160 -0.63 0.02 -5.27
C GLY A 160 -1.54 1.23 -5.04
N ILE A 161 -1.27 2.02 -3.99
CA ILE A 161 -2.01 3.24 -3.70
C ILE A 161 -1.81 4.29 -4.82
N TRP A 162 -0.58 4.45 -5.32
CA TRP A 162 -0.26 5.35 -6.42
C TRP A 162 -1.03 5.00 -7.68
N LEU A 163 -1.05 3.71 -8.05
CA LEU A 163 -1.78 3.22 -9.21
C LEU A 163 -3.29 3.43 -9.06
N LYS A 164 -3.86 3.11 -7.88
CA LYS A 164 -5.28 3.33 -7.56
C LYS A 164 -5.71 4.78 -7.84
N TYR A 165 -5.05 5.73 -7.18
CA TYR A 165 -5.42 7.13 -7.29
C TYR A 165 -5.06 7.72 -8.68
N PHE A 166 -4.06 7.18 -9.38
CA PHE A 166 -3.74 7.59 -10.75
C PHE A 166 -4.87 7.22 -11.71
N LEU A 167 -5.38 5.98 -11.63
CA LEU A 167 -6.53 5.54 -12.41
C LEU A 167 -7.78 6.35 -12.08
N PHE A 168 -7.99 6.73 -10.82
CA PHE A 168 -9.10 7.59 -10.42
C PHE A 168 -9.00 9.00 -10.96
N ALA A 169 -7.83 9.63 -10.90
CA ALA A 169 -7.63 10.95 -11.45
C ALA A 169 -7.94 10.98 -12.96
N PHE A 170 -7.55 9.91 -13.67
CA PHE A 170 -7.86 9.75 -15.09
C PHE A 170 -9.36 9.52 -15.36
N LEU A 171 -10.00 8.63 -14.60
CA LEU A 171 -11.42 8.31 -14.73
C LEU A 171 -12.31 9.51 -14.39
N VAL A 172 -12.09 10.13 -13.24
CA VAL A 172 -12.83 11.33 -12.79
C VAL A 172 -12.59 12.49 -13.75
N GLY A 173 -11.35 12.72 -14.18
CA GLY A 173 -11.05 13.77 -15.16
C GLY A 173 -11.77 13.57 -16.49
N THR A 174 -11.93 12.31 -16.93
CA THR A 174 -12.68 11.97 -18.14
C THR A 174 -14.19 12.17 -17.95
N ILE A 175 -14.76 11.75 -16.82
CA ILE A 175 -16.18 11.99 -16.50
C ILE A 175 -16.48 13.50 -16.44
N VAL A 176 -15.63 14.26 -15.75
CA VAL A 176 -15.74 15.73 -15.64
C VAL A 176 -15.65 16.39 -17.01
N PHE A 177 -14.77 15.90 -17.89
CA PHE A 177 -14.70 16.37 -19.27
C PHE A 177 -16.01 16.12 -20.02
N LEU A 178 -16.56 14.90 -19.99
CA LEU A 178 -17.84 14.59 -20.63
C LEU A 178 -18.98 15.48 -20.10
N MET A 179 -19.04 15.68 -18.79
CA MET A 179 -20.03 16.59 -18.18
C MET A 179 -19.83 18.04 -18.62
N ALA A 180 -18.59 18.52 -18.66
CA ALA A 180 -18.28 19.88 -19.09
C ALA A 180 -18.61 20.10 -20.58
N ASP A 181 -18.37 19.09 -21.43
CA ASP A 181 -18.65 19.13 -22.87
C ASP A 181 -20.15 19.15 -23.18
N LEU A 182 -20.96 18.43 -22.38
CA LEU A 182 -22.43 18.49 -22.46
C LEU A 182 -23.03 19.81 -21.96
N THR A 183 -22.23 20.71 -21.41
CA THR A 183 -22.69 22.00 -20.86
C THR A 183 -22.02 23.18 -21.56
N ARG A 184 -22.39 24.41 -21.17
CA ARG A 184 -21.72 25.63 -21.66
C ARG A 184 -20.29 25.79 -21.14
N PHE A 185 -19.83 24.90 -20.25
CA PHE A 185 -18.54 24.95 -19.58
C PHE A 185 -17.44 24.18 -20.31
N SER A 186 -17.60 23.88 -21.61
CA SER A 186 -16.64 23.07 -22.37
C SER A 186 -15.19 23.50 -22.13
N GLN A 187 -14.38 22.55 -21.68
CA GLN A 187 -12.94 22.68 -21.49
C GLN A 187 -12.24 21.52 -22.20
N PRO A 188 -11.01 21.73 -22.72
CA PRO A 188 -10.21 20.64 -23.25
C PRO A 188 -9.99 19.55 -22.19
N TRP A 189 -10.10 18.28 -22.57
CA TRP A 189 -9.91 17.12 -21.69
C TRP A 189 -8.64 17.22 -20.82
N ARG A 190 -7.53 17.71 -21.40
CA ARG A 190 -6.28 17.98 -20.67
C ARG A 190 -6.48 18.85 -19.42
N LYS A 191 -7.26 19.93 -19.54
CA LYS A 191 -7.52 20.87 -18.43
C LYS A 191 -8.37 20.21 -17.34
N CYS A 192 -9.34 19.37 -17.72
CA CYS A 192 -10.16 18.61 -16.78
C CYS A 192 -9.34 17.58 -15.98
N VAL A 193 -8.42 16.86 -16.64
CA VAL A 193 -7.49 15.94 -15.97
C VAL A 193 -6.58 16.69 -15.00
N LEU A 194 -5.99 17.82 -15.43
CA LEU A 194 -5.16 18.65 -14.56
C LEU A 194 -5.94 19.19 -13.35
N ALA A 195 -7.14 19.72 -13.57
CA ALA A 195 -8.04 20.16 -12.49
C ALA A 195 -8.32 19.02 -11.51
N THR A 196 -8.49 17.79 -12.01
CA THR A 196 -8.69 16.60 -11.19
C THR A 196 -7.45 16.26 -10.36
N CYS A 197 -6.24 16.33 -10.95
CA CYS A 197 -4.98 16.15 -10.22
C CYS A 197 -4.72 17.20 -9.14
N TYR A 198 -5.16 18.45 -9.33
CA TYR A 198 -4.99 19.51 -8.33
C TYR A 198 -6.07 19.48 -7.24
N SER A 199 -7.31 19.12 -7.59
CA SER A 199 -8.42 18.97 -6.62
C SER A 199 -8.27 17.72 -5.75
N SER A 200 -7.50 16.73 -6.17
CA SER A 200 -7.25 15.50 -5.41
C SER A 200 -6.47 15.74 -4.11
N THR A 201 -5.86 16.91 -3.91
CA THR A 201 -5.02 17.19 -2.75
C THR A 201 -5.74 16.95 -1.43
N ILE A 202 -6.95 17.50 -1.27
CA ILE A 202 -7.73 17.34 -0.04
C ILE A 202 -8.14 15.87 0.12
N ILE A 203 -8.61 15.24 -0.95
CA ILE A 203 -9.15 13.88 -0.92
C ILE A 203 -8.07 12.86 -0.58
N ILE A 204 -6.92 12.91 -1.27
CA ILE A 204 -5.80 12.00 -1.03
C ILE A 204 -5.28 12.16 0.39
N SER A 205 -5.11 13.39 0.87
CA SER A 205 -4.64 13.64 2.23
C SER A 205 -5.63 13.10 3.26
N VAL A 206 -6.92 13.38 3.11
CA VAL A 206 -7.95 12.91 4.06
C VAL A 206 -8.10 11.40 4.01
N GLU A 207 -8.25 10.79 2.84
CA GLU A 207 -8.47 9.35 2.70
C GLU A 207 -7.24 8.55 3.14
N THR A 208 -6.03 8.92 2.69
CA THR A 208 -4.81 8.17 3.03
C THR A 208 -4.43 8.29 4.50
N VAL A 209 -4.67 9.45 5.13
CA VAL A 209 -4.40 9.63 6.56
C VAL A 209 -5.48 8.95 7.41
N SER A 210 -6.76 9.08 7.02
CA SER A 210 -7.86 8.51 7.78
C SER A 210 -7.88 6.99 7.71
N SER A 211 -7.41 6.37 6.61
CA SER A 211 -7.34 4.91 6.49
C SER A 211 -6.39 4.27 7.51
N ALA A 212 -5.39 5.01 8.00
CA ALA A 212 -4.49 4.53 9.06
C ALA A 212 -5.11 4.62 10.46
N VAL A 213 -6.04 5.55 10.70
CA VAL A 213 -6.54 5.84 12.06
C VAL A 213 -7.97 5.33 12.27
N TYR A 214 -8.86 5.53 11.30
CA TYR A 214 -10.30 5.23 11.42
C TYR A 214 -10.88 4.70 10.11
N SER A 215 -10.93 3.37 9.96
CA SER A 215 -11.55 2.71 8.80
C SER A 215 -13.09 2.71 8.83
N LYS A 216 -13.72 2.95 9.99
CA LYS A 216 -15.18 2.76 10.19
C LYS A 216 -16.06 3.63 9.29
N TRP A 217 -15.59 4.80 8.86
CA TRP A 217 -16.37 5.76 8.06
C TRP A 217 -16.22 5.52 6.55
N MET A 218 -15.33 4.59 6.17
CA MET A 218 -14.98 4.33 4.79
C MET A 218 -15.82 3.16 4.26
N VAL A 219 -17.03 3.46 3.77
CA VAL A 219 -17.91 2.44 3.18
C VAL A 219 -17.29 1.93 1.87
N PRO A 220 -16.84 0.67 1.80
CA PRO A 220 -16.23 0.13 0.59
C PRO A 220 -17.32 -0.09 -0.47
N LEU A 221 -17.12 0.51 -1.64
CA LEU A 221 -17.98 0.35 -2.80
C LEU A 221 -17.58 -0.89 -3.61
N VAL A 222 -16.29 -1.00 -3.92
CA VAL A 222 -15.69 -2.11 -4.68
C VAL A 222 -14.34 -2.42 -4.05
N SER A 223 -13.99 -3.70 -4.00
CA SER A 223 -12.67 -4.16 -3.59
C SER A 223 -12.00 -4.86 -4.76
N PHE A 224 -10.86 -4.36 -5.23
CA PHE A 224 -10.07 -4.99 -6.28
C PHE A 224 -8.64 -5.16 -5.80
N TRP A 225 -8.17 -6.40 -5.67
CA TRP A 225 -6.79 -6.70 -5.29
C TRP A 225 -6.32 -6.02 -3.98
N ASN A 226 -7.16 -6.08 -2.93
CA ASN A 226 -6.97 -5.39 -1.64
C ASN A 226 -6.97 -3.85 -1.70
N LEU A 227 -7.29 -3.26 -2.86
CA LEU A 227 -7.57 -1.82 -2.96
C LEU A 227 -9.07 -1.61 -2.78
N HIS A 228 -9.44 -1.06 -1.62
CA HIS A 228 -10.81 -0.67 -1.34
C HIS A 228 -11.08 0.71 -1.94
N ILE A 229 -12.13 0.79 -2.75
CA ILE A 229 -12.65 2.03 -3.32
C ILE A 229 -13.76 2.52 -2.40
N TYR A 230 -13.64 3.70 -1.85
CA TYR A 230 -14.63 4.25 -0.92
C TYR A 230 -15.56 5.22 -1.62
N LEU A 231 -16.86 5.10 -1.36
CA LEU A 231 -17.89 5.91 -2.02
C LEU A 231 -17.74 7.41 -1.68
N ILE A 232 -17.55 7.73 -0.40
CA ILE A 232 -17.53 9.13 0.06
C ILE A 232 -16.37 9.93 -0.55
N PRO A 233 -15.09 9.49 -0.47
CA PRO A 233 -13.98 10.18 -1.12
C PRO A 233 -14.16 10.32 -2.63
N LEU A 234 -14.69 9.29 -3.29
CA LEU A 234 -14.93 9.31 -4.75
C LEU A 234 -15.94 10.39 -5.15
N VAL A 235 -17.08 10.46 -4.47
CA VAL A 235 -18.11 11.46 -4.72
C VAL A 235 -17.59 12.87 -4.40
N ALA A 236 -16.91 13.02 -3.26
CA ALA A 236 -16.31 14.31 -2.87
C ALA A 236 -15.28 14.78 -3.90
N TRP A 237 -14.46 13.87 -4.43
CA TRP A 237 -13.50 14.18 -5.49
C TRP A 237 -14.20 14.65 -6.76
N LEU A 238 -15.23 13.92 -7.22
CA LEU A 238 -16.00 14.30 -8.40
C LEU A 238 -16.61 15.72 -8.26
N ILE A 239 -17.23 16.01 -7.11
CA ILE A 239 -17.82 17.33 -6.82
C ILE A 239 -16.75 18.43 -6.84
N LEU A 240 -15.62 18.21 -6.16
CA LEU A 240 -14.52 19.19 -6.13
C LEU A 240 -13.94 19.43 -7.52
N SER A 241 -13.75 18.38 -8.32
CA SER A 241 -13.24 18.50 -9.69
C SER A 241 -14.22 19.24 -10.59
N LEU A 242 -15.53 18.99 -10.48
CA LEU A 242 -16.56 19.74 -11.20
C LEU A 242 -16.57 21.21 -10.80
N ALA A 243 -16.55 21.51 -9.50
CA ALA A 243 -16.49 22.87 -8.99
C ALA A 243 -15.25 23.62 -9.51
N PHE A 244 -14.10 22.94 -9.58
CA PHE A 244 -12.85 23.50 -10.13
C PHE A 244 -13.00 23.91 -11.59
N VAL A 245 -13.64 23.08 -12.42
CA VAL A 245 -13.88 23.37 -13.84
C VAL A 245 -14.89 24.50 -14.03
N VAL A 246 -15.96 24.54 -13.25
CA VAL A 246 -16.95 25.62 -13.29
C VAL A 246 -16.31 26.97 -12.90
N LEU A 247 -15.51 26.98 -11.82
CA LEU A 247 -14.77 28.17 -11.41
C LEU A 247 -13.81 28.65 -12.50
N LEU A 248 -13.13 27.72 -13.16
CA LEU A 248 -12.22 28.05 -14.25
C LEU A 248 -12.93 28.78 -15.40
N HIS A 249 -14.10 28.30 -15.79
CA HIS A 249 -14.91 28.95 -16.81
C HIS A 249 -15.33 30.37 -16.38
N PHE A 250 -15.79 30.53 -15.13
CA PHE A 250 -16.22 31.82 -14.61
C PHE A 250 -15.09 32.86 -14.62
N PHE A 251 -13.89 32.49 -14.16
CA PHE A 251 -12.74 33.41 -14.17
C PHE A 251 -12.26 33.75 -15.58
N LYS A 252 -12.35 32.80 -16.53
CA LYS A 252 -12.04 33.07 -17.93
C LYS A 252 -13.01 34.10 -18.53
N SER A 253 -14.31 33.97 -18.23
CA SER A 253 -15.33 34.93 -18.68
C SER A 253 -15.08 36.34 -18.14
N GLN A 254 -14.70 36.47 -16.86
CA GLN A 254 -14.39 37.78 -16.27
C GLN A 254 -13.17 38.46 -16.90
N LYS A 255 -12.16 37.69 -17.32
CA LYS A 255 -10.96 38.23 -17.97
C LYS A 255 -11.27 38.84 -19.34
N HIS A 256 -12.21 38.26 -20.09
CA HIS A 256 -12.66 38.80 -21.38
C HIS A 256 -13.53 40.05 -21.24
N SER A 257 -14.23 40.25 -20.13
CA SER A 257 -15.05 41.45 -19.91
C SER A 257 -14.23 42.71 -19.58
N LYS A 258 -12.94 42.58 -19.25
CA LYS A 258 -12.07 43.70 -18.84
C LYS A 258 -11.17 44.23 -19.98
N ASN A 259 -11.15 43.55 -21.12
CA ASN A 259 -10.39 43.94 -22.30
C ASN A 259 -11.36 44.36 -23.41
#